data_AF-A0A7J4DNT0-F1
#
_entry.id   AF-A0A7J4DNT0-F1
#
_cell.length_a   1.000
_cell.length_b   1.000
_cell.length_c   1.000
_cell.angle_alpha   90.00
_cell.angle_beta   90.00
_cell.angle_gamma   90.00
#
_symmetry.space_group_name_H-M   'P 1'
#
loop_
_entity.id
_entity.type
_entity.pdbx_description
1 polymer ?
#
loop_
_entity_poly.entity_id
_entity_poly.type
_entity_poly.pdbx_seq_one_letter_code
_entity_poly.pdbx_strand_id
1 'polypeptide(L)'
;MNNMKKKFSTFEIGSFISTTIYDDLSLSPNTRKIDKQIGNLISSIIKNKEFTGKSNESILLRTPQTNVLLIGLGNKKCISNDKLRDAAAKASITAKNLKTKSFSFNHDVSDMTNDYVEAVVQGSELGLYNFNVYKSNKKDFRPLTMNIIIKNKTKTSLTKSIRNGEIIADAIMLSRDISNLPSRDCTPLQLASRAKKISSNRPLKTTVFNTDKLKKLGFGGLLGVSSGSQQPPCFIIMEYNGGKRGEKPIVFVGKTITFDTGGISIKPSASMDEMKYDKSGGATVMSIMQAVA
;
A
#
# COMPACT_ATOMS: atom_id res chain seq x y z
N MET A 1 12.04 -3.13 5.06
CA MET A 1 11.21 -2.85 6.25
C MET A 1 10.71 -4.18 6.79
N ASN A 2 10.66 -4.37 8.11
CA ASN A 2 10.02 -5.57 8.67
C ASN A 2 8.50 -5.42 8.53
N ASN A 3 7.87 -6.29 7.74
CA ASN A 3 6.42 -6.28 7.55
C ASN A 3 5.72 -6.60 8.88
N MET A 4 4.58 -5.96 9.13
CA MET A 4 3.77 -6.21 10.32
C MET A 4 3.21 -7.64 10.24
N LYS A 5 3.31 -8.44 11.32
CA LYS A 5 2.72 -9.79 11.34
C LYS A 5 1.19 -9.67 11.45
N LYS A 6 0.42 -10.35 10.61
CA LYS A 6 -1.04 -10.42 10.75
C LYS A 6 -1.45 -11.79 11.25
N LYS A 7 -2.27 -11.85 12.30
CA LYS A 7 -2.74 -13.10 12.89
C LYS A 7 -4.26 -13.05 13.06
N PHE A 8 -4.89 -14.21 12.94
CA PHE A 8 -6.26 -14.40 13.43
C PHE A 8 -6.18 -14.68 14.93
N SER A 9 -6.91 -13.91 15.72
CA SER A 9 -7.01 -14.12 17.16
C SER A 9 -8.47 -14.34 17.55
N THR A 10 -8.67 -15.16 18.57
CA THR A 10 -9.86 -15.07 19.42
C THR A 10 -9.91 -13.66 20.02
N PHE A 11 -11.12 -13.15 20.27
CA PHE A 11 -11.35 -11.78 20.72
C PHE A 11 -10.58 -11.48 22.02
N GLU A 12 -9.48 -10.74 21.91
CA GLU A 12 -8.77 -10.14 23.04
C GLU A 12 -8.64 -8.64 22.77
N ILE A 13 -9.17 -7.83 23.67
CA ILE A 13 -8.96 -6.39 23.64
C ILE A 13 -7.56 -6.13 24.19
N GLY A 14 -6.61 -5.86 23.28
CA GLY A 14 -5.31 -5.31 23.64
C GLY A 14 -5.40 -3.83 24.04
N SER A 15 -4.25 -3.17 24.13
CA SER A 15 -4.18 -1.74 24.47
C SER A 15 -4.80 -0.80 23.42
N PHE A 16 -5.05 -1.29 22.20
CA PHE A 16 -5.74 -0.56 21.14
C PHE A 16 -6.57 -1.48 20.23
N ILE A 17 -7.82 -1.09 20.01
CA ILE A 17 -8.74 -1.72 19.05
C ILE A 17 -9.40 -0.65 18.20
N SER A 18 -9.61 -0.95 16.92
CA SER A 18 -10.44 -0.15 16.02
C SER A 18 -11.70 -0.94 15.69
N THR A 19 -12.83 -0.25 15.59
CA THR A 19 -14.09 -0.84 15.16
C THR A 19 -14.80 0.08 14.19
N THR A 20 -15.38 -0.51 13.15
CA THR A 20 -16.15 0.23 12.16
C THR A 20 -17.64 0.27 12.51
N ILE A 21 -18.33 1.36 12.20
CA ILE A 21 -19.77 1.54 12.41
C ILE A 21 -20.38 2.20 11.15
N TYR A 22 -21.58 1.78 10.76
CA TYR A 22 -22.33 2.38 9.65
C TYR A 22 -23.16 3.58 10.12
N ASP A 23 -23.70 4.36 9.19
CA ASP A 23 -24.56 5.52 9.50
C ASP A 23 -25.95 5.15 10.08
N ASP A 24 -26.32 3.87 10.08
CA ASP A 24 -27.46 3.34 10.83
C ASP A 24 -27.18 3.21 12.34
N LEU A 25 -25.93 3.46 12.75
CA LEU A 25 -25.45 3.45 14.14
C LEU A 25 -25.67 2.14 14.88
N SER A 26 -25.97 1.06 14.14
CA SER A 26 -26.18 -0.26 14.71
C SER A 26 -24.84 -0.86 15.16
N LEU A 27 -24.76 -1.22 16.44
CA LEU A 27 -23.57 -1.88 16.97
C LEU A 27 -23.57 -3.35 16.57
N SER A 28 -22.49 -3.83 15.99
CA SER A 28 -22.30 -5.26 15.72
C SER A 28 -22.17 -6.07 17.02
N PRO A 29 -22.33 -7.40 17.01
CA PRO A 29 -22.08 -8.24 18.18
C PRO A 29 -20.73 -7.99 18.86
N ASN A 30 -19.64 -7.90 18.10
CA ASN A 30 -18.31 -7.61 18.65
C ASN A 30 -18.20 -6.16 19.12
N THR A 31 -18.77 -5.20 18.39
CA THR A 31 -18.79 -3.79 18.84
C THR A 31 -19.57 -3.62 20.15
N ARG A 32 -20.68 -4.36 20.35
CA ARG A 32 -21.40 -4.40 21.64
C ARG A 32 -20.57 -4.96 22.77
N LYS A 33 -19.74 -5.99 22.51
CA LYS A 33 -18.81 -6.52 23.51
C LYS A 33 -17.75 -5.49 23.89
N ILE A 34 -17.16 -4.82 22.89
CA ILE A 34 -16.21 -3.71 23.11
C ILE A 34 -16.88 -2.62 23.95
N ASP A 35 -18.09 -2.21 23.58
CA ASP A 35 -18.83 -1.13 24.24
C ASP A 35 -19.07 -1.43 25.73
N LYS A 36 -19.55 -2.64 26.05
CA LYS A 36 -19.75 -3.08 27.44
C LYS A 36 -18.46 -3.03 28.26
N GLN A 37 -17.33 -3.43 27.67
CA GLN A 37 -16.03 -3.43 28.36
C GLN A 37 -15.49 -2.03 28.64
N ILE A 38 -15.95 -1.02 27.89
CA ILE A 38 -15.58 0.38 28.10
C ILE A 38 -16.69 1.21 28.79
N GLY A 39 -17.63 0.55 29.46
CA GLY A 39 -18.69 1.23 30.23
C GLY A 39 -19.79 1.85 29.37
N ASN A 40 -20.08 1.27 28.19
CA ASN A 40 -21.07 1.74 27.22
C ASN A 40 -20.77 3.12 26.62
N LEU A 41 -19.50 3.51 26.56
CA LEU A 41 -19.08 4.81 26.06
C LEU A 41 -19.42 5.02 24.57
N ILE A 42 -19.34 3.97 23.73
CA ILE A 42 -19.74 4.05 22.30
C ILE A 42 -21.23 4.41 22.21
N SER A 43 -22.07 3.70 22.96
CA SER A 43 -23.50 3.99 23.00
C SER A 43 -23.80 5.41 23.50
N SER A 44 -23.05 5.89 24.50
CA SER A 44 -23.20 7.25 25.04
C SER A 44 -22.91 8.33 23.99
N ILE A 45 -21.77 8.25 23.30
CA ILE A 45 -21.38 9.26 22.30
C ILE A 45 -22.29 9.24 21.07
N ILE A 46 -22.82 8.07 20.69
CA ILE A 46 -23.82 7.94 19.63
C ILE A 46 -25.12 8.63 20.06
N LYS A 47 -25.59 8.40 21.29
CA LYS A 47 -26.78 9.06 21.85
C LYS A 47 -26.61 10.58 21.92
N ASN A 48 -25.42 11.05 22.25
CA ASN A 48 -25.07 12.47 22.29
C ASN A 48 -24.82 13.10 20.90
N LYS A 49 -24.90 12.31 19.81
CA LYS A 49 -24.63 12.74 18.43
C LYS A 49 -23.19 13.24 18.19
N GLU A 50 -22.24 12.81 19.02
CA GLU A 50 -20.81 13.10 18.86
C GLU A 50 -20.16 12.21 17.77
N PHE A 51 -20.85 11.15 17.35
CA PHE A 51 -20.46 10.29 16.25
C PHE A 51 -21.69 9.92 15.41
N THR A 52 -21.60 10.12 14.08
CA THR A 52 -22.72 9.93 13.15
C THR A 52 -22.57 8.73 12.21
N GLY A 53 -21.43 8.04 12.23
CA GLY A 53 -21.15 6.90 11.34
C GLY A 53 -20.89 7.29 9.88
N LYS A 54 -20.73 8.59 9.58
CA LYS A 54 -20.45 9.07 8.21
C LYS A 54 -19.12 8.53 7.70
N SER A 55 -19.00 8.37 6.39
CA SER A 55 -17.78 7.86 5.76
C SER A 55 -16.56 8.70 6.16
N ASN A 56 -15.49 8.04 6.59
CA ASN A 56 -14.23 8.65 7.07
C ASN A 56 -14.32 9.47 8.37
N GLU A 57 -15.49 9.53 9.02
CA GLU A 57 -15.61 10.03 10.38
C GLU A 57 -14.83 9.11 11.33
N SER A 58 -14.09 9.67 12.29
CA SER A 58 -13.39 8.84 13.27
C SER A 58 -13.24 9.55 14.60
N ILE A 59 -13.44 8.82 15.69
CA ILE A 59 -13.22 9.32 17.06
C ILE A 59 -12.39 8.31 17.84
N LEU A 60 -11.36 8.80 18.53
CA LEU A 60 -10.53 7.99 19.42
C LEU A 60 -11.04 8.15 20.86
N LEU A 61 -11.61 7.07 21.38
CA LEU A 61 -12.01 6.96 22.77
C LEU A 61 -10.83 6.43 23.59
N ARG A 62 -10.47 7.16 24.64
CA ARG A 62 -9.43 6.75 25.59
C ARG A 62 -10.10 6.29 26.87
N THR A 63 -9.87 5.05 27.27
CA THR A 63 -10.27 4.55 28.60
C THR A 63 -9.03 4.12 29.39
N PRO A 64 -9.14 3.96 30.73
CA PRO A 64 -8.03 3.47 31.53
C PRO A 64 -7.52 2.10 31.07
N GLN A 65 -8.39 1.26 30.50
CA GLN A 65 -8.08 -0.12 30.12
C GLN A 65 -7.66 -0.28 28.66
N THR A 66 -8.23 0.52 27.73
CA THR A 66 -7.96 0.37 26.30
C THR A 66 -8.25 1.66 25.53
N ASN A 67 -7.63 1.82 24.36
CA ASN A 67 -8.02 2.83 23.40
C ASN A 67 -8.93 2.21 22.32
N VAL A 68 -10.05 2.86 22.01
CA VAL A 68 -10.98 2.41 20.98
C VAL A 68 -11.11 3.47 19.90
N LEU A 69 -10.70 3.15 18.67
CA LEU A 69 -10.95 4.01 17.51
C LEU A 69 -12.26 3.58 16.84
N LEU A 70 -13.25 4.47 16.81
CA LEU A 70 -14.43 4.31 15.97
C LEU A 70 -14.15 4.88 14.59
N ILE A 71 -14.60 4.18 13.55
CA ILE A 71 -14.48 4.62 12.16
C ILE A 71 -15.84 4.47 11.47
N GLY A 72 -16.36 5.56 10.94
CA GLY A 72 -17.60 5.60 10.17
C GLY A 72 -17.38 5.14 8.73
N LEU A 73 -18.23 4.23 8.26
CA LEU A 73 -18.21 3.72 6.88
C LEU A 73 -19.30 4.32 5.99
N GLY A 74 -20.17 5.16 6.56
CA GLY A 74 -21.37 5.69 5.92
C GLY A 74 -22.39 4.60 5.64
N ASN A 75 -23.12 4.75 4.54
CA ASN A 75 -24.19 3.83 4.16
C ASN A 75 -23.67 2.41 3.93
N LYS A 76 -24.25 1.44 4.63
CA LYS A 76 -23.93 0.01 4.55
C LYS A 76 -24.02 -0.56 3.13
N LYS A 77 -24.95 -0.08 2.30
CA LYS A 77 -25.12 -0.51 0.91
C LYS A 77 -23.98 -0.04 0.00
N CYS A 78 -23.24 0.99 0.43
CA CYS A 78 -22.13 1.58 -0.31
C CYS A 78 -20.77 1.12 0.24
N ILE A 79 -20.69 -0.05 0.88
CA ILE A 79 -19.42 -0.62 1.34
C ILE A 79 -18.58 -1.06 0.13
N SER A 80 -17.26 -0.86 0.22
CA SER A 80 -16.32 -1.21 -0.85
C SER A 80 -14.94 -1.56 -0.27
N ASN A 81 -14.10 -2.19 -1.11
CA ASN A 81 -12.69 -2.43 -0.80
C ASN A 81 -11.97 -1.13 -0.39
N ASP A 82 -12.25 -0.02 -1.08
CA ASP A 82 -11.58 1.26 -0.82
C ASP A 82 -11.91 1.82 0.55
N LYS A 83 -13.19 1.78 0.97
CA LYS A 83 -13.59 2.23 2.30
C LYS A 83 -12.94 1.41 3.41
N LEU A 84 -12.82 0.10 3.23
CA LEU A 84 -12.15 -0.77 4.19
C LEU A 84 -10.64 -0.55 4.21
N ARG A 85 -10.04 -0.29 3.05
CA ARG A 85 -8.63 0.08 2.93
C ARG A 85 -8.34 1.37 3.69
N ASP A 86 -9.17 2.40 3.51
CA ASP A 86 -9.04 3.69 4.20
C ASP A 86 -9.24 3.55 5.71
N ALA A 87 -10.25 2.78 6.15
CA ALA A 87 -10.48 2.49 7.55
C ALA A 87 -9.28 1.77 8.20
N ALA A 88 -8.73 0.75 7.52
CA ALA A 88 -7.57 0.03 8.00
C ALA A 88 -6.31 0.92 8.04
N ALA A 89 -6.12 1.79 7.04
CA ALA A 89 -5.04 2.77 7.04
C ALA A 89 -5.16 3.74 8.23
N LYS A 90 -6.36 4.25 8.49
CA LYS A 90 -6.64 5.13 9.65
C LYS A 90 -6.35 4.43 10.98
N ALA A 91 -6.75 3.16 11.12
CA ALA A 91 -6.44 2.35 12.29
C ALA A 91 -4.93 2.18 12.50
N SER A 92 -4.20 1.79 11.44
CA SER A 92 -2.74 1.66 11.47
C SER A 92 -2.01 2.96 11.83
N ILE A 93 -2.40 4.09 11.23
CA ILE A 93 -1.82 5.40 11.53
C ILE A 93 -2.06 5.77 12.99
N THR A 94 -3.27 5.49 13.50
CA THR A 94 -3.61 5.74 14.90
C THR A 94 -2.79 4.85 15.84
N ALA A 95 -2.67 3.55 15.55
CA ALA A 95 -1.79 2.63 16.30
C ALA A 95 -0.35 3.13 16.34
N LYS A 96 0.16 3.62 15.20
CA LYS A 96 1.50 4.20 15.10
C LYS A 96 1.65 5.43 16.00
N ASN A 97 0.69 6.35 15.97
CA ASN A 97 0.71 7.57 16.78
C ASN A 97 0.60 7.29 18.28
N LEU A 98 -0.16 6.26 18.66
CA LEU A 98 -0.28 5.77 20.03
C LEU A 98 0.93 4.93 20.49
N LYS A 99 1.89 4.65 19.59
CA LYS A 99 3.06 3.79 19.86
C LYS A 99 2.69 2.39 20.37
N THR A 100 1.58 1.83 19.88
CA THR A 100 1.13 0.48 20.28
C THR A 100 1.78 -0.62 19.46
N LYS A 101 2.41 -1.60 20.13
CA LYS A 101 3.10 -2.73 19.47
C LYS A 101 2.15 -3.65 18.70
N SER A 102 0.90 -3.76 19.13
CA SER A 102 -0.15 -4.52 18.46
C SER A 102 -1.48 -3.80 18.53
N PHE A 103 -2.37 -4.10 17.58
CA PHE A 103 -3.74 -3.61 17.61
C PHE A 103 -4.70 -4.59 16.92
N SER A 104 -5.99 -4.43 17.20
CA SER A 104 -7.05 -5.21 16.56
C SER A 104 -7.89 -4.34 15.63
N PHE A 105 -8.25 -4.87 14.46
CA PHE A 105 -9.18 -4.27 13.52
C PHE A 105 -10.46 -5.10 13.51
N ASN A 106 -11.55 -4.53 14.03
CA ASN A 106 -12.86 -5.14 14.08
C ASN A 106 -13.74 -4.57 12.97
N HIS A 107 -14.10 -5.43 12.02
CA HIS A 107 -15.15 -5.17 11.05
C HIS A 107 -16.10 -6.36 11.08
N ASP A 108 -17.10 -6.27 11.94
CA ASP A 108 -18.04 -7.37 12.21
C ASP A 108 -19.22 -7.28 11.24
N VAL A 109 -18.93 -7.66 9.99
CA VAL A 109 -19.93 -7.95 8.98
C VAL A 109 -19.91 -9.44 8.71
N SER A 110 -21.10 -10.01 8.56
CA SER A 110 -21.34 -11.40 8.15
C SER A 110 -20.64 -11.83 6.85
N ASP A 111 -20.13 -10.87 6.08
CA ASP A 111 -19.75 -11.02 4.68
C ASP A 111 -18.33 -10.50 4.40
N MET A 112 -17.39 -10.67 5.34
CA MET A 112 -15.97 -10.44 5.04
C MET A 112 -15.50 -11.39 3.93
N THR A 113 -15.49 -10.89 2.69
CA THR A 113 -14.98 -11.60 1.52
C THR A 113 -13.46 -11.69 1.56
N ASN A 114 -12.89 -12.52 0.70
CA ASN A 114 -11.44 -12.61 0.52
C ASN A 114 -10.86 -11.25 0.11
N ASP A 115 -11.59 -10.50 -0.72
CA ASP A 115 -11.18 -9.19 -1.22
C ASP A 115 -11.21 -8.10 -0.13
N TYR A 116 -12.17 -8.17 0.79
CA TYR A 116 -12.19 -7.27 1.95
C TYR A 116 -11.02 -7.50 2.89
N VAL A 117 -10.64 -8.76 3.14
CA VAL A 117 -9.43 -9.07 3.93
C VAL A 117 -8.19 -8.53 3.21
N GLU A 118 -8.10 -8.72 1.90
CA GLU A 118 -7.00 -8.19 1.09
C GLU A 118 -6.91 -6.66 1.20
N ALA A 119 -8.04 -5.96 1.07
CA ALA A 119 -8.12 -4.50 1.17
C ALA A 119 -7.74 -3.97 2.56
N VAL A 120 -8.19 -4.63 3.64
CA VAL A 120 -7.80 -4.31 5.01
C VAL A 120 -6.28 -4.45 5.19
N VAL A 121 -5.69 -5.53 4.68
CA VAL A 121 -4.24 -5.74 4.76
C VAL A 121 -3.49 -4.68 3.96
N GLN A 122 -3.90 -4.40 2.73
CA GLN A 122 -3.32 -3.33 1.91
C GLN A 122 -3.38 -1.98 2.63
N GLY A 123 -4.55 -1.61 3.17
CA GLY A 123 -4.74 -0.36 3.87
C GLY A 123 -3.88 -0.24 5.10
N SER A 124 -3.80 -1.32 5.88
CA SER A 124 -2.98 -1.37 7.09
C SER A 124 -1.48 -1.15 6.80
N GLU A 125 -0.97 -1.68 5.69
CA GLU A 125 0.41 -1.56 5.26
C GLU A 125 0.69 -0.19 4.64
N LEU A 126 -0.17 0.25 3.72
CA LEU A 126 -0.04 1.52 3.00
C LEU A 126 -0.23 2.73 3.91
N GLY A 127 -1.08 2.64 4.94
CA GLY A 127 -1.21 3.70 5.94
C GLY A 127 0.06 3.90 6.78
N LEU A 128 0.93 2.89 6.86
CA LEU A 128 2.21 2.96 7.56
C LEU A 128 3.39 3.29 6.64
N TYR A 129 3.15 3.41 5.32
CA TYR A 129 4.18 3.80 4.36
C TYR A 129 4.74 5.18 4.68
N ASN A 130 6.07 5.32 4.61
CA ASN A 130 6.73 6.61 4.77
C ASN A 130 8.07 6.63 4.03
N PHE A 131 8.24 7.57 3.11
CA PHE A 131 9.49 7.75 2.40
C PHE A 131 10.45 8.64 3.21
N ASN A 132 11.28 8.00 4.03
CA ASN A 132 12.20 8.67 4.95
C ASN A 132 13.68 8.47 4.61
N VAL A 133 14.01 7.99 3.40
CA VAL A 133 15.39 7.65 3.00
C VAL A 133 16.34 8.83 3.22
N TYR A 134 15.90 10.05 2.96
CA TYR A 134 16.69 11.29 3.06
C TYR A 134 16.45 12.12 4.34
N LYS A 135 15.61 11.64 5.27
CA LYS A 135 15.36 12.37 6.53
C LYS A 135 16.37 11.95 7.59
N SER A 136 16.99 12.92 8.25
CA SER A 136 17.91 12.70 9.37
C SER A 136 17.18 12.23 10.64
N ASN A 137 16.05 12.87 10.99
CA ASN A 137 15.22 12.46 12.12
C ASN A 137 14.13 11.47 11.67
N LYS A 138 14.44 10.18 11.76
CA LYS A 138 13.51 9.10 11.40
C LYS A 138 12.61 8.75 12.58
N LYS A 139 11.34 9.17 12.53
CA LYS A 139 10.30 8.64 13.42
C LYS A 139 9.84 7.28 12.89
N ASP A 140 10.32 6.20 13.53
CA ASP A 140 10.21 4.83 12.99
C ASP A 140 9.33 3.89 13.82
N PHE A 141 8.41 4.44 14.62
CA PHE A 141 7.46 3.55 15.30
C PHE A 141 6.54 2.89 14.26
N ARG A 142 6.48 1.56 14.29
CA ARG A 142 5.59 0.75 13.48
C ARG A 142 4.97 -0.35 14.35
N PRO A 143 3.64 -0.53 14.35
CA PRO A 143 3.03 -1.69 14.99
C PRO A 143 3.60 -3.00 14.43
N LEU A 144 3.88 -3.95 15.32
CA LEU A 144 4.45 -5.25 14.98
C LEU A 144 3.39 -6.27 14.60
N THR A 145 2.16 -6.14 15.13
CA THR A 145 1.08 -7.09 14.87
C THR A 145 -0.27 -6.40 14.67
N MET A 146 -1.03 -6.85 13.67
CA MET A 146 -2.45 -6.52 13.52
C MET A 146 -3.28 -7.79 13.61
N ASN A 147 -4.31 -7.79 14.47
CA ASN A 147 -5.31 -8.85 14.53
C ASN A 147 -6.56 -8.43 13.76
N ILE A 148 -7.00 -9.22 12.79
CA ILE A 148 -8.25 -8.96 12.07
C ILE A 148 -9.34 -9.80 12.74
N ILE A 149 -10.32 -9.14 13.34
CA ILE A 149 -11.45 -9.80 13.98
C ILE A 149 -12.53 -10.01 12.92
N ILE A 150 -12.88 -11.28 12.69
CA ILE A 150 -13.84 -11.73 11.69
C ILE A 150 -14.84 -12.71 12.31
N LYS A 151 -16.05 -12.76 11.75
CA LYS A 151 -17.06 -13.75 12.11
C LYS A 151 -16.97 -14.97 11.18
N ASN A 152 -16.98 -16.18 11.75
CA ASN A 152 -17.23 -17.47 11.07
C ASN A 152 -16.58 -17.68 9.68
N LYS A 153 -15.24 -17.65 9.59
CA LYS A 153 -14.53 -18.33 8.49
C LYS A 153 -13.38 -19.17 9.02
N THR A 154 -13.16 -20.33 8.41
CA THR A 154 -12.02 -21.19 8.73
C THR A 154 -10.73 -20.44 8.40
N LYS A 155 -9.79 -20.43 9.35
CA LYS A 155 -8.50 -19.73 9.29
C LYS A 155 -7.71 -19.99 7.99
N THR A 156 -7.86 -21.20 7.42
CA THR A 156 -7.21 -21.63 6.18
C THR A 156 -7.69 -20.88 4.94
N SER A 157 -8.96 -20.46 4.89
CA SER A 157 -9.55 -19.79 3.71
C SER A 157 -9.00 -18.37 3.48
N LEU A 158 -8.47 -17.71 4.51
CA LEU A 158 -8.10 -16.30 4.48
C LEU A 158 -6.59 -16.03 4.51
N THR A 159 -5.76 -17.04 4.79
CA THR A 159 -4.30 -16.92 4.73
C THR A 159 -3.82 -16.48 3.35
N LYS A 160 -4.49 -16.95 2.29
CA LYS A 160 -4.20 -16.54 0.91
C LYS A 160 -4.50 -15.05 0.70
N SER A 161 -5.64 -14.55 1.17
CA SER A 161 -6.01 -13.12 1.08
C SER A 161 -5.05 -12.22 1.84
N ILE A 162 -4.60 -12.63 3.03
CA ILE A 162 -3.58 -11.88 3.76
C ILE A 162 -2.30 -11.80 2.93
N ARG A 163 -1.81 -12.94 2.43
CA ARG A 163 -0.59 -12.99 1.63
C ARG A 163 -0.70 -12.16 0.35
N ASN A 164 -1.83 -12.22 -0.35
CA ASN A 164 -2.07 -11.39 -1.53
C ASN A 164 -2.03 -9.90 -1.19
N GLY A 165 -2.70 -9.50 -0.10
CA GLY A 165 -2.73 -8.11 0.34
C GLY A 165 -1.34 -7.60 0.71
N GLU A 166 -0.50 -8.44 1.31
CA GLU A 166 0.91 -8.13 1.58
C GLU A 166 1.73 -7.96 0.30
N ILE A 167 1.62 -8.90 -0.64
CA ILE A 167 2.34 -8.83 -1.93
C ILE A 167 1.97 -7.56 -2.70
N ILE A 168 0.68 -7.23 -2.77
CA ILE A 168 0.19 -6.04 -3.47
C ILE A 168 0.64 -4.77 -2.76
N ALA A 169 0.55 -4.71 -1.42
CA ALA A 169 1.02 -3.56 -0.66
C ALA A 169 2.53 -3.34 -0.84
N ASP A 170 3.33 -4.40 -0.78
CA ASP A 170 4.79 -4.34 -0.99
C ASP A 170 5.13 -3.85 -2.40
N ALA A 171 4.40 -4.31 -3.42
CA ALA A 171 4.58 -3.85 -4.80
C ALA A 171 4.23 -2.36 -4.97
N ILE A 172 3.10 -1.91 -4.37
CA ILE A 172 2.71 -0.48 -4.38
C ILE A 172 3.78 0.36 -3.66
N MET A 173 4.26 -0.08 -2.50
CA MET A 173 5.31 0.61 -1.77
C MET A 173 6.63 0.67 -2.56
N LEU A 174 7.02 -0.40 -3.25
CA LEU A 174 8.18 -0.38 -4.15
C LEU A 174 8.01 0.65 -5.27
N SER A 175 6.82 0.75 -5.88
CA SER A 175 6.55 1.72 -6.94
C SER A 175 6.69 3.14 -6.40
N ARG A 176 6.11 3.39 -5.21
CA ARG A 176 6.24 4.68 -4.51
C ARG A 176 7.69 4.99 -4.16
N ASP A 177 8.46 4.02 -3.68
CA ASP A 177 9.86 4.20 -3.35
C ASP A 177 10.68 4.59 -4.58
N ILE A 178 10.54 3.86 -5.69
CA ILE A 178 11.24 4.19 -6.93
C ILE A 178 10.83 5.59 -7.41
N SER A 179 9.52 5.87 -7.43
CA SER A 179 8.96 7.14 -7.92
C SER A 179 9.43 8.33 -7.07
N ASN A 180 9.49 8.18 -5.75
CA ASN A 180 9.91 9.23 -4.80
C ASN A 180 11.42 9.51 -4.81
N LEU A 181 12.26 8.62 -5.32
CA LEU A 181 13.70 8.88 -5.42
C LEU A 181 13.95 10.14 -6.27
N PRO A 182 14.83 11.05 -5.80
CA PRO A 182 15.31 12.15 -6.63
C PRO A 182 16.06 11.59 -7.84
N SER A 183 16.04 12.33 -8.93
CA SER A 183 16.62 11.88 -10.21
C SER A 183 18.11 11.60 -10.14
N ARG A 184 18.84 12.26 -9.23
CA ARG A 184 20.25 11.95 -8.90
C ARG A 184 20.46 10.49 -8.46
N ASP A 185 19.51 9.92 -7.72
CA ASP A 185 19.61 8.57 -7.14
C ASP A 185 18.75 7.53 -7.89
N CYS A 186 18.15 7.96 -9.01
CA CYS A 186 17.36 7.14 -9.90
C CYS A 186 17.63 7.50 -11.37
N THR A 187 18.90 7.44 -11.78
CA THR A 187 19.29 7.56 -13.19
C THR A 187 18.88 6.31 -13.99
N PRO A 188 18.91 6.33 -15.35
CA PRO A 188 18.51 5.17 -16.16
C PRO A 188 19.27 3.89 -15.78
N LEU A 189 20.60 3.96 -15.64
CA LEU A 189 21.41 2.80 -15.23
C LEU A 189 21.11 2.34 -13.80
N GLN A 190 20.85 3.26 -12.88
CA GLN A 190 20.46 2.91 -11.53
C GLN A 190 19.06 2.29 -11.47
N LEU A 191 18.14 2.68 -12.36
CA LEU A 191 16.84 2.04 -12.52
C LEU A 191 16.97 0.62 -13.10
N ALA A 192 17.85 0.44 -14.10
CA ALA A 192 18.18 -0.88 -14.63
C ALA A 192 18.83 -1.80 -13.58
N SER A 193 19.70 -1.27 -12.72
CA SER A 193 20.27 -1.99 -11.58
C SER A 193 19.19 -2.44 -10.59
N ARG A 194 18.21 -1.56 -10.31
CA ARG A 194 17.04 -1.92 -9.47
C ARG A 194 16.21 -3.05 -10.11
N ALA A 195 15.98 -3.02 -11.41
CA ALA A 195 15.29 -4.11 -12.12
C ALA A 195 16.02 -5.45 -11.97
N LYS A 196 17.35 -5.45 -12.14
CA LYS A 196 18.18 -6.65 -11.90
C LYS A 196 18.09 -7.14 -10.45
N LYS A 197 18.07 -6.23 -9.47
CA LYS A 197 17.91 -6.56 -8.05
C LYS A 197 16.54 -7.15 -7.74
N ILE A 198 15.47 -6.69 -8.40
CA ILE A 198 14.13 -7.28 -8.25
C ILE A 198 14.14 -8.74 -8.72
N SER A 199 14.84 -9.04 -9.84
CA SER A 199 14.93 -10.39 -10.38
C SER A 199 15.85 -11.35 -9.62
N SER A 200 16.80 -10.87 -8.81
CA SER A 200 17.90 -11.72 -8.31
C SER A 200 17.47 -12.94 -7.49
N ASN A 201 16.30 -12.87 -6.84
CA ASN A 201 15.75 -13.94 -6.00
C ASN A 201 14.33 -14.34 -6.43
N ARG A 202 14.00 -14.17 -7.71
CA ARG A 202 12.67 -14.43 -8.27
C ARG A 202 12.80 -15.18 -9.60
N PRO A 203 11.75 -15.90 -10.04
CA PRO A 203 11.68 -16.51 -11.37
C PRO A 203 11.49 -15.45 -12.49
N LEU A 204 12.30 -14.40 -12.48
CA LEU A 204 12.29 -13.29 -13.42
C LEU A 204 13.60 -13.24 -14.19
N LYS A 205 13.52 -13.13 -15.51
CA LYS A 205 14.68 -12.83 -16.35
C LYS A 205 14.71 -11.34 -16.67
N THR A 206 15.79 -10.65 -16.29
CA THR A 206 15.97 -9.23 -16.60
C THR A 206 17.07 -9.05 -17.63
N THR A 207 16.71 -8.50 -18.79
CA THR A 207 17.64 -8.10 -19.86
C THR A 207 17.71 -6.58 -19.93
N VAL A 208 18.91 -6.02 -20.07
CA VAL A 208 19.12 -4.57 -20.22
C VAL A 208 19.89 -4.31 -21.50
N PHE A 209 19.33 -3.51 -22.40
CA PHE A 209 20.05 -3.02 -23.57
C PHE A 209 20.77 -1.73 -23.21
N ASN A 210 22.07 -1.70 -23.46
CA ASN A 210 22.91 -0.51 -23.34
C ASN A 210 22.82 0.35 -24.61
N THR A 211 23.41 1.55 -24.57
CA THR A 211 23.40 2.52 -25.68
C THR A 211 23.85 1.91 -27.01
N ASP A 212 24.90 1.09 -27.03
CA ASP A 212 25.41 0.49 -28.27
C ASP A 212 24.42 -0.49 -28.88
N LYS A 213 23.80 -1.33 -28.05
CA LYS A 213 22.74 -2.23 -28.51
C LYS A 213 21.51 -1.45 -28.99
N LEU A 214 21.15 -0.36 -28.32
CA LEU A 214 20.05 0.52 -28.76
C LEU A 214 20.32 1.15 -30.13
N LYS A 215 21.55 1.62 -30.37
CA LYS A 215 21.99 2.13 -31.69
C LYS A 215 21.89 1.05 -32.76
N LYS A 216 22.45 -0.13 -32.49
CA LYS A 216 22.43 -1.27 -33.42
C LYS A 216 21.01 -1.72 -33.78
N LEU A 217 20.08 -1.67 -32.82
CA LEU A 217 18.69 -2.07 -33.02
C LEU A 217 17.78 -0.94 -33.54
N GLY A 218 18.33 0.25 -33.83
CA GLY A 218 17.55 1.35 -34.43
C GLY A 218 16.57 2.04 -33.48
N PHE A 219 16.86 2.12 -32.18
CA PHE A 219 15.99 2.77 -31.18
C PHE A 219 16.09 4.31 -31.24
N GLY A 220 15.92 4.89 -32.44
CA GLY A 220 16.15 6.31 -32.74
C GLY A 220 15.35 7.27 -31.87
N GLY A 221 14.09 6.93 -31.53
CA GLY A 221 13.27 7.74 -30.64
C GLY A 221 13.83 7.87 -29.23
N LEU A 222 14.23 6.74 -28.62
CA LEU A 222 14.84 6.74 -27.28
C LEU A 222 16.19 7.45 -27.28
N LEU A 223 17.02 7.18 -28.30
CA LEU A 223 18.34 7.79 -28.45
C LEU A 223 18.22 9.32 -28.61
N GLY A 224 17.29 9.78 -29.44
CA GLY A 224 17.02 11.20 -29.66
C GLY A 224 16.60 11.92 -28.38
N VAL A 225 15.63 11.37 -27.63
CA VAL A 225 15.19 11.93 -26.34
C VAL A 225 16.34 12.03 -25.33
N SER A 226 17.22 11.02 -25.28
CA SER A 226 18.33 10.99 -24.32
C SER A 226 19.57 11.79 -24.74
N SER A 227 19.63 12.30 -25.98
CA SER A 227 20.85 12.85 -26.58
C SER A 227 21.46 14.04 -25.81
N GLY A 228 20.62 14.83 -25.12
CA GLY A 228 21.06 15.95 -24.29
C GLY A 228 21.46 15.59 -22.86
N SER A 229 21.34 14.32 -22.46
CA SER A 229 21.66 13.85 -21.11
C SER A 229 23.07 13.28 -21.03
N GLN A 230 23.78 13.58 -19.93
CA GLN A 230 25.03 12.88 -19.60
C GLN A 230 24.80 11.45 -19.11
N GLN A 231 23.58 11.13 -18.67
CA GLN A 231 23.22 9.79 -18.23
C GLN A 231 22.81 8.95 -19.44
N PRO A 232 23.54 7.86 -19.77
CA PRO A 232 23.25 7.07 -20.95
C PRO A 232 21.88 6.39 -20.84
N PRO A 233 21.11 6.29 -21.94
CA PRO A 233 19.85 5.58 -21.95
C PRO A 233 20.05 4.07 -21.81
N CYS A 234 19.03 3.38 -21.35
CA CYS A 234 18.95 1.92 -21.41
C CYS A 234 17.51 1.48 -21.63
N PHE A 235 17.33 0.26 -22.13
CA PHE A 235 16.02 -0.36 -22.26
C PHE A 235 15.96 -1.62 -21.41
N ILE A 236 14.96 -1.70 -20.51
CA ILE A 236 14.82 -2.76 -19.51
C ILE A 236 13.71 -3.70 -19.97
N ILE A 237 13.99 -5.00 -20.01
CA ILE A 237 13.03 -6.05 -20.30
C ILE A 237 13.02 -7.00 -19.12
N MET A 238 11.86 -7.22 -18.52
CA MET A 238 11.65 -8.18 -17.44
C MET A 238 10.64 -9.22 -17.89
N GLU A 239 11.01 -10.50 -17.82
CA GLU A 239 10.22 -11.61 -18.35
C GLU A 239 9.85 -12.57 -17.20
N TYR A 240 8.56 -12.86 -17.05
CA TYR A 240 8.02 -13.88 -16.14
C TYR A 240 7.30 -14.96 -16.95
N ASN A 241 7.81 -16.18 -16.95
CA ASN A 241 7.26 -17.29 -17.73
C ASN A 241 6.42 -18.24 -16.85
N GLY A 242 5.37 -17.72 -16.22
CA GLY A 242 4.45 -18.50 -15.36
C GLY A 242 3.23 -19.09 -16.07
N GLY A 243 2.99 -18.73 -17.34
CA GLY A 243 1.89 -19.26 -18.16
C GLY A 243 2.21 -20.64 -18.76
N LYS A 244 1.24 -21.21 -19.49
CA LYS A 244 1.49 -22.48 -20.22
C LYS A 244 2.43 -22.24 -21.39
N ARG A 245 3.20 -23.26 -21.75
CA ARG A 245 4.09 -23.22 -22.92
C ARG A 245 3.30 -22.87 -24.18
N GLY A 246 3.73 -21.81 -24.89
CA GLY A 246 3.08 -21.35 -26.12
C GLY A 246 1.95 -20.34 -25.92
N GLU A 247 1.56 -20.02 -24.68
CA GLU A 247 0.65 -18.91 -24.43
C GLU A 247 1.31 -17.57 -24.78
N LYS A 248 0.53 -16.67 -25.39
CA LYS A 248 1.02 -15.33 -25.74
C LYS A 248 1.26 -14.52 -24.45
N PRO A 249 2.38 -13.78 -24.36
CA PRO A 249 2.66 -12.98 -23.17
C PRO A 249 1.72 -11.78 -23.09
N ILE A 250 1.43 -11.34 -21.86
CA ILE A 250 0.89 -10.01 -21.59
C ILE A 250 2.08 -9.05 -21.45
N VAL A 251 2.07 -7.96 -22.22
CA VAL A 251 3.17 -6.98 -22.23
C VAL A 251 2.72 -5.70 -21.54
N PHE A 252 3.41 -5.35 -20.46
CA PHE A 252 3.28 -4.05 -19.81
C PHE A 252 4.42 -3.13 -20.25
N VAL A 253 4.09 -1.94 -20.74
CA VAL A 253 5.07 -0.92 -21.14
C VAL A 253 4.92 0.28 -20.21
N GLY A 254 6.01 0.63 -19.51
CA GLY A 254 6.03 1.72 -18.55
C GLY A 254 7.06 2.77 -18.92
N LYS A 255 6.63 4.04 -19.00
CA LYS A 255 7.52 5.19 -19.22
C LYS A 255 8.50 5.35 -18.04
N THR A 256 9.79 5.52 -18.35
CA THR A 256 10.90 5.60 -17.38
C THR A 256 11.75 6.86 -17.52
N ILE A 257 11.14 8.00 -17.86
CA ILE A 257 11.89 9.26 -17.92
C ILE A 257 12.27 9.67 -16.50
N THR A 258 13.56 9.55 -16.17
CA THR A 258 14.04 9.71 -14.80
C THR A 258 13.99 11.14 -14.30
N PHE A 259 14.00 12.10 -15.23
CA PHE A 259 13.70 13.51 -15.02
C PHE A 259 13.31 14.12 -16.36
N ASP A 260 12.19 14.83 -16.41
CA ASP A 260 11.71 15.51 -17.62
C ASP A 260 11.80 17.02 -17.47
N THR A 261 12.83 17.63 -18.07
CA THR A 261 12.97 19.09 -18.14
C THR A 261 12.13 19.71 -19.25
N GLY A 262 11.57 18.91 -20.16
CA GLY A 262 11.00 19.34 -21.45
C GLY A 262 12.02 19.42 -22.60
N GLY A 263 13.33 19.40 -22.31
CA GLY A 263 14.39 19.55 -23.31
C GLY A 263 14.51 20.99 -23.80
N ILE A 264 14.71 21.19 -25.11
CA ILE A 264 14.74 22.54 -25.73
C ILE A 264 13.45 23.30 -25.45
N SER A 265 12.30 22.60 -25.50
CA SER A 265 11.01 23.11 -25.08
C SER A 265 10.88 23.02 -23.55
N ILE A 266 11.70 23.82 -22.86
CA ILE A 266 11.86 23.76 -21.41
C ILE A 266 10.53 23.99 -20.68
N LYS A 267 10.25 23.16 -19.67
CA LYS A 267 9.10 23.36 -18.80
C LYS A 267 9.30 24.61 -17.93
N PRO A 268 8.22 25.29 -17.52
CA PRO A 268 8.31 26.31 -16.47
C PRO A 268 8.88 25.72 -15.17
N SER A 269 9.49 26.57 -14.35
CA SER A 269 10.08 26.14 -13.07
C SER A 269 9.04 25.58 -12.10
N ALA A 270 7.80 26.07 -12.15
CA ALA A 270 6.71 25.58 -11.33
C ALA A 270 6.46 24.09 -11.61
N SER A 271 6.48 23.26 -10.55
CA SER A 271 6.29 21.81 -10.61
C SER A 271 7.38 21.02 -11.35
N MET A 272 8.49 21.65 -11.75
CA MET A 272 9.62 20.91 -12.34
C MET A 272 10.23 19.91 -11.35
N ASP A 273 10.14 20.19 -10.04
CA ASP A 273 10.55 19.27 -8.97
C ASP A 273 9.75 17.95 -8.95
N GLU A 274 8.50 17.98 -9.43
CA GLU A 274 7.65 16.80 -9.59
C GLU A 274 8.02 15.97 -10.82
N MET A 275 8.81 16.48 -11.77
CA MET A 275 9.17 15.74 -12.99
C MET A 275 10.08 14.54 -12.74
N LYS A 276 10.57 14.38 -11.50
CA LYS A 276 11.12 13.08 -11.04
C LYS A 276 10.09 11.96 -11.14
N TYR A 277 8.79 12.25 -11.07
CA TYR A 277 7.69 11.26 -11.14
C TYR A 277 7.40 10.79 -12.56
N ASP A 278 8.06 11.32 -13.60
CA ASP A 278 7.86 10.90 -14.99
C ASP A 278 8.41 9.48 -15.31
N LYS A 279 8.97 8.82 -14.28
CA LYS A 279 9.37 7.41 -14.26
C LYS A 279 8.35 6.47 -13.60
N SER A 280 7.24 7.01 -13.07
CA SER A 280 6.28 6.25 -12.25
C SER A 280 5.59 5.12 -13.03
N GLY A 281 5.43 5.27 -14.35
CA GLY A 281 4.89 4.21 -15.21
C GLY A 281 5.78 2.97 -15.20
N GLY A 282 7.09 3.15 -15.42
CA GLY A 282 8.05 2.06 -15.34
C GLY A 282 8.28 1.53 -13.93
N ALA A 283 8.25 2.40 -12.91
CA ALA A 283 8.25 1.97 -11.51
C ALA A 283 7.08 1.01 -11.22
N THR A 284 5.88 1.34 -11.72
CA THR A 284 4.68 0.51 -11.62
C THR A 284 4.86 -0.83 -12.33
N VAL A 285 5.39 -0.83 -13.56
CA VAL A 285 5.67 -2.09 -14.28
C VAL A 285 6.66 -2.97 -13.52
N MET A 286 7.76 -2.41 -13.01
CA MET A 286 8.74 -3.15 -12.21
C MET A 286 8.12 -3.76 -10.95
N SER A 287 7.22 -3.03 -10.29
CA SER A 287 6.45 -3.52 -9.15
C SER A 287 5.44 -4.60 -9.50
N ILE A 288 4.76 -4.52 -10.64
CA ILE A 288 3.89 -5.59 -11.15
C ILE A 288 4.71 -6.87 -11.36
N MET A 289 5.89 -6.75 -11.98
CA MET A 289 6.79 -7.88 -12.18
C MET A 289 7.26 -8.48 -10.85
N GLN A 290 7.48 -7.66 -9.82
CA GLN A 290 7.79 -8.14 -8.47
C GLN A 290 6.61 -8.91 -7.85
N ALA A 291 5.38 -8.44 -8.05
CA ALA A 291 4.18 -9.02 -7.45
C ALA A 291 3.79 -10.37 -8.07
N VAL A 292 3.99 -10.53 -9.38
CA VAL A 292 3.58 -11.73 -10.13
C VAL A 292 4.56 -12.91 -9.97
N ALA A 293 5.81 -12.65 -9.57
CA ALA A 293 6.90 -13.63 -9.52
C ALA A 293 7.21 -14.12 -8.10
#